data_AF-A0A382E0Q5-F1
#
_entry.id   AF-A0A382E0Q5-F1
#
_cell.length_a   1.000
_cell.length_b   1.000
_cell.length_c   1.000
_cell.angle_alpha   90.00
_cell.angle_beta   90.00
_cell.angle_gamma   90.00
#
_symmetry.space_group_name_H-M   'P 1'
#
loop_
_entity.id
_entity.type
_entity.pdbx_description
1 polymer ?
#
loop_
_entity_poly.entity_id
_entity_poly.type
_entity_poly.pdbx_seq_one_letter_code
_entity_poly.pdbx_strand_id
1 'polypeptide(L)'
;MLRLLVLGCVLLSPLVFANNSDLAGSEVFTQASHSSRGGIGLINIPTARFSDDGEFGLGLSVEAPYNRMFAKMQFFPWLEAVLKYTKGYNQPYIAWSKSEAWTDKGMDLKFRLLTETERRPELALGLMDFGGTGAYGSEFIVASKRFDNIDLTLGMGWGGLAAENHINNPLDWFSDNFLSRINLGDPEENLQHGGGISLGNLFDDEKVSIFGGIEYFTPVPNLSVKLEYDTNKYPEGTKLDFFDPTSRNMRIDSRLSAALNYRFYATQRDAIDLSLGYVHGNTLYVSAAVHSNLNFTGTPRIAIGAERLRQPSTKPYSILDADWKKYLTDTIIWQLVNAGFVTHKLIFNGNELQAEVSQNRFRKPMQAIDLASRIISNNAPINIDNITIINVDSGIETLRATVSRDTLFNVALEGALDEESVEFSTNNSLDPGALVVDNDVVYPHFGLNFSPLLGGTLQHPEKFYFWQLSAVAKGEIAFNQGTYL
;
A
#
# COMPACT_ATOMS: atom_id res chain seq x y z
N MET A 1 -28.00 -8.00 44.75
CA MET A 1 -28.51 -6.91 43.90
C MET A 1 -27.97 -7.13 42.49
N LEU A 2 -28.87 -7.44 41.53
CA LEU A 2 -28.72 -7.48 40.05
C LEU A 2 -27.48 -8.20 39.45
N ARG A 3 -27.57 -9.49 39.07
CA ARG A 3 -28.00 -10.11 37.78
C ARG A 3 -27.02 -9.92 36.60
N LEU A 4 -26.38 -11.02 36.15
CA LEU A 4 -26.49 -11.50 34.75
C LEU A 4 -25.98 -12.95 34.61
N LEU A 5 -26.89 -13.88 34.33
CA LEU A 5 -26.64 -15.23 33.83
C LEU A 5 -27.91 -15.65 33.10
N VAL A 6 -27.89 -15.74 31.76
CA VAL A 6 -28.69 -16.70 30.97
C VAL A 6 -27.95 -16.95 29.66
N LEU A 7 -27.53 -18.20 29.51
CA LEU A 7 -27.15 -18.90 28.29
C LEU A 7 -28.39 -19.70 27.83
N GLY A 8 -28.66 -19.80 26.52
CA GLY A 8 -29.46 -20.91 25.98
C GLY A 8 -30.49 -20.59 24.89
N CYS A 9 -30.06 -20.76 23.65
CA CYS A 9 -30.71 -21.44 22.50
C CYS A 9 -32.17 -21.11 22.07
N VAL A 10 -32.32 -20.80 20.78
CA VAL A 10 -32.99 -21.59 19.71
C VAL A 10 -33.60 -20.61 18.69
N LEU A 11 -32.96 -20.47 17.53
CA LEU A 11 -33.66 -20.16 16.28
C LEU A 11 -33.12 -21.09 15.19
N LEU A 12 -33.78 -22.24 15.07
CA LEU A 12 -33.76 -23.08 13.89
C LEU A 12 -34.47 -22.33 12.75
N SER A 13 -33.74 -22.02 11.69
CA SER A 13 -34.32 -21.83 10.35
C SER A 13 -33.45 -22.60 9.36
N PRO A 14 -34.03 -23.30 8.38
CA PRO A 14 -33.27 -24.14 7.48
C PRO A 14 -32.47 -23.24 6.53
N LEU A 15 -31.15 -23.32 6.61
CA LEU A 15 -30.25 -22.74 5.62
C LEU A 15 -30.47 -23.49 4.30
N VAL A 16 -31.12 -22.81 3.36
CA VAL A 16 -31.19 -23.23 1.97
C VAL A 16 -29.77 -23.17 1.41
N PHE A 17 -29.25 -24.32 1.00
CA PHE A 17 -28.00 -24.43 0.24
C PHE A 17 -28.20 -23.74 -1.11
N ALA A 18 -27.64 -22.54 -1.26
CA ALA A 18 -27.38 -21.97 -2.57
C ALA A 18 -25.93 -22.29 -2.93
N ASN A 19 -25.75 -23.32 -3.77
CA ASN A 19 -24.52 -23.53 -4.52
C ASN A 19 -24.36 -22.34 -5.47
N ASN A 20 -23.41 -21.44 -5.18
CA ASN A 20 -22.82 -20.62 -6.22
C ASN A 20 -21.56 -21.33 -6.70
N SER A 21 -21.77 -22.23 -7.66
CA SER A 21 -20.74 -22.59 -8.62
C SER A 21 -20.41 -21.37 -9.49
N ASP A 22 -19.16 -21.34 -9.93
CA ASP A 22 -18.60 -20.54 -11.03
C ASP A 22 -18.04 -19.15 -10.68
N LEU A 23 -16.70 -19.12 -10.58
CA LEU A 23 -15.87 -18.38 -11.55
C LEU A 23 -14.44 -18.93 -11.51
N ALA A 24 -14.17 -19.89 -12.39
CA ALA A 24 -12.82 -20.23 -12.80
C ALA A 24 -12.24 -19.06 -13.61
N GLY A 25 -11.15 -18.45 -13.13
CA GLY A 25 -10.39 -17.47 -13.90
C GLY A 25 -9.83 -16.27 -13.12
N SER A 26 -10.16 -16.07 -11.84
CA SER A 26 -9.47 -15.05 -11.03
C SER A 26 -8.27 -15.67 -10.34
N GLU A 27 -7.13 -14.99 -10.32
CA GLU A 27 -6.15 -15.18 -9.24
C GLU A 27 -6.96 -15.20 -7.94
N VAL A 28 -6.99 -16.36 -7.29
CA VAL A 28 -7.84 -16.55 -6.11
C VAL A 28 -7.22 -15.66 -5.05
N PHE A 29 -7.80 -14.48 -4.85
CA PHE A 29 -7.43 -13.58 -3.78
C PHE A 29 -7.53 -14.36 -2.47
N THR A 30 -6.40 -14.84 -1.98
CA THR A 30 -6.30 -15.46 -0.66
C THR A 30 -6.14 -14.32 0.32
N GLN A 31 -7.22 -14.01 1.04
CA GLN A 31 -7.16 -13.09 2.18
C GLN A 31 -6.04 -13.53 3.12
N ALA A 32 -4.91 -12.82 3.05
CA ALA A 32 -3.74 -13.06 3.88
C ALA A 32 -3.75 -12.04 5.02
N SER A 33 -3.73 -12.52 6.27
CA SER A 33 -3.81 -11.68 7.46
C SER A 33 -2.46 -11.61 8.18
N HIS A 34 -2.24 -10.54 8.94
CA HIS A 34 -0.97 -10.33 9.65
C HIS A 34 -0.89 -11.14 10.94
N SER A 35 0.35 -11.38 11.37
CA SER A 35 0.72 -11.89 12.69
C SER A 35 0.93 -10.75 13.70
N SER A 36 1.06 -11.06 14.98
CA SER A 36 1.52 -10.16 16.05
C SER A 36 2.86 -9.47 15.73
N ARG A 37 3.64 -10.05 14.82
CA ARG A 37 4.95 -9.54 14.39
C ARG A 37 4.89 -8.72 13.10
N GLY A 38 3.71 -8.57 12.50
CA GLY A 38 3.42 -7.70 11.36
C GLY A 38 3.46 -8.37 9.99
N GLY A 39 4.32 -9.37 9.80
CA GLY A 39 4.35 -10.17 8.58
C GLY A 39 3.10 -11.01 8.42
N ILE A 40 2.84 -11.46 7.18
CA ILE A 40 1.71 -12.36 6.90
C ILE A 40 1.96 -13.70 7.59
N GLY A 41 0.97 -14.12 8.38
CA GLY A 41 1.10 -15.26 9.28
C GLY A 41 -0.18 -15.62 10.01
N LEU A 42 -0.08 -16.60 10.91
CA LEU A 42 -1.18 -16.93 11.81
C LEU A 42 -1.24 -15.90 12.95
N ILE A 43 -0.89 -16.28 14.18
CA ILE A 43 -0.86 -15.38 15.33
C ILE A 43 0.58 -14.93 15.60
N ASN A 44 1.50 -15.84 15.91
CA ASN A 44 2.92 -15.56 16.13
C ASN A 44 3.84 -16.18 15.08
N ILE A 45 3.35 -17.16 14.30
CA ILE A 45 4.15 -17.87 13.30
C ILE A 45 3.88 -17.36 11.87
N PRO A 46 4.89 -17.40 10.98
CA PRO A 46 4.72 -17.06 9.58
C PRO A 46 3.92 -18.14 8.82
N THR A 47 3.31 -17.75 7.71
CA THR A 47 2.75 -18.66 6.69
C THR A 47 3.50 -18.48 5.38
N ALA A 48 3.26 -19.38 4.41
CA ALA A 48 3.82 -19.23 3.07
C ALA A 48 3.06 -18.21 2.21
N ARG A 49 2.00 -17.58 2.74
CA ARG A 49 1.16 -16.61 2.02
C ARG A 49 1.82 -15.24 1.92
N PHE A 50 1.41 -14.49 0.90
CA PHE A 50 1.82 -13.11 0.65
C PHE A 50 0.61 -12.27 0.26
N SER A 51 0.76 -10.96 0.41
CA SER A 51 -0.20 -9.97 -0.06
C SER A 51 -0.03 -9.67 -1.56
N ASP A 52 -0.91 -8.83 -2.11
CA ASP A 52 -0.77 -8.28 -3.46
C ASP A 52 0.44 -7.35 -3.57
N ASP A 53 1.05 -7.31 -4.76
CA ASP A 53 2.16 -6.40 -5.06
C ASP A 53 1.79 -4.93 -4.78
N GLY A 54 2.67 -4.21 -4.11
CA GLY A 54 2.46 -2.84 -3.67
C GLY A 54 1.60 -2.69 -2.41
N GLU A 55 1.17 -3.79 -1.76
CA GLU A 55 0.43 -3.69 -0.50
C GLU A 55 1.33 -3.25 0.66
N PHE A 56 0.98 -2.10 1.23
CA PHE A 56 1.56 -1.54 2.43
C PHE A 56 0.60 -1.69 3.62
N GLY A 57 1.13 -2.05 4.79
CA GLY A 57 0.36 -2.22 6.01
C GLY A 57 1.03 -1.57 7.22
N LEU A 58 0.24 -0.98 8.12
CA LEU A 58 0.67 -0.48 9.42
C LEU A 58 -0.22 -1.07 10.50
N GLY A 59 0.35 -1.54 11.60
CA GLY A 59 -0.46 -2.11 12.67
C GLY A 59 0.20 -2.13 14.04
N LEU A 60 -0.63 -2.51 15.01
CA LEU A 60 -0.29 -2.66 16.41
C LEU A 60 -0.70 -4.05 16.88
N SER A 61 0.08 -4.65 17.76
CA SER A 61 -0.30 -5.86 18.49
C SER A 61 -0.01 -5.69 19.98
N VAL A 62 -0.84 -6.35 20.79
CA VAL A 62 -0.71 -6.41 22.24
C VAL A 62 -0.95 -7.84 22.67
N GLU A 63 0.06 -8.44 23.28
CA GLU A 63 -0.05 -9.68 24.02
C GLU A 63 0.97 -9.65 25.16
N ALA A 64 0.51 -9.70 26.41
CA ALA A 64 1.40 -9.51 27.56
C ALA A 64 2.58 -10.51 27.53
N PRO A 65 3.83 -10.06 27.75
CA PRO A 65 4.26 -8.72 28.20
C PRO A 65 4.67 -7.77 27.05
N TYR A 66 4.26 -8.02 25.80
CA TYR A 66 4.72 -7.31 24.62
C TYR A 66 3.66 -6.42 23.97
N ASN A 67 4.10 -5.23 23.60
CA ASN A 67 3.39 -4.36 22.68
C ASN A 67 4.26 -4.19 21.43
N ARG A 68 3.67 -4.38 20.25
CA ARG A 68 4.37 -4.20 18.98
C ARG A 68 3.68 -3.19 18.10
N MET A 69 4.50 -2.49 17.34
CA MET A 69 4.08 -1.75 16.17
C MET A 69 4.88 -2.22 14.98
N PHE A 70 4.23 -2.34 13.83
CA PHE A 70 4.88 -2.86 12.64
C PHE A 70 4.43 -2.11 11.40
N ALA A 71 5.32 -2.12 10.40
CA ALA A 71 5.08 -1.69 9.05
C ALA A 71 5.48 -2.83 8.11
N LYS A 72 4.58 -3.21 7.21
CA LYS A 72 4.77 -4.29 6.24
C LYS A 72 4.72 -3.71 4.84
N MET A 73 5.64 -4.11 3.98
CA MET A 73 5.65 -3.77 2.56
C MET A 73 5.75 -5.04 1.73
N GLN A 74 4.80 -5.24 0.82
CA GLN A 74 4.90 -6.23 -0.25
C GLN A 74 5.57 -5.54 -1.44
N PHE A 75 6.90 -5.70 -1.56
CA PHE A 75 7.69 -5.00 -2.59
C PHE A 75 7.49 -5.58 -3.98
N PHE A 76 7.38 -6.90 -4.04
CA PHE A 76 7.16 -7.69 -5.24
C PHE A 76 6.28 -8.88 -4.89
N PRO A 77 5.67 -9.58 -5.86
CA PRO A 77 4.92 -10.80 -5.58
C PRO A 77 5.70 -11.89 -4.83
N TRP A 78 7.04 -11.82 -4.82
CA TRP A 78 7.90 -12.80 -4.17
C TRP A 78 8.66 -12.27 -2.94
N LEU A 79 8.49 -10.99 -2.57
CA LEU A 79 9.25 -10.35 -1.50
C LEU A 79 8.37 -9.53 -0.55
N GLU A 80 8.27 -10.00 0.69
CA GLU A 80 7.67 -9.28 1.81
C GLU A 80 8.77 -8.80 2.76
N ALA A 81 8.68 -7.55 3.21
CA ALA A 81 9.54 -7.00 4.24
C ALA A 81 8.70 -6.40 5.38
N VAL A 82 9.19 -6.56 6.60
CA VAL A 82 8.53 -6.03 7.80
C VAL A 82 9.55 -5.27 8.63
N LEU A 83 9.18 -4.07 9.05
CA LEU A 83 9.85 -3.35 10.12
C LEU A 83 8.96 -3.45 11.35
N LYS A 84 9.53 -3.83 12.49
CA LYS A 84 8.80 -3.91 13.75
C LYS A 84 9.56 -3.25 14.87
N TYR A 85 8.79 -2.71 15.79
CA TYR A 85 9.29 -2.14 17.03
C TYR A 85 8.54 -2.82 18.17
N THR A 86 9.27 -3.45 19.08
CA THR A 86 8.73 -4.21 20.21
C THR A 86 9.06 -3.50 21.51
N LYS A 87 8.06 -3.32 22.39
CA LYS A 87 8.24 -2.94 23.79
C LYS A 87 7.85 -4.12 24.68
N GLY A 88 8.79 -4.61 25.48
CA GLY A 88 8.60 -5.74 26.39
C GLY A 88 8.67 -5.28 27.85
N TYR A 89 7.61 -5.54 28.61
CA TYR A 89 7.50 -5.13 30.02
C TYR A 89 8.09 -6.14 31.00
N ASN A 90 8.68 -7.24 30.50
CA ASN A 90 9.30 -8.30 31.28
C ASN A 90 10.72 -7.95 31.79
N GLN A 91 11.40 -6.96 31.20
CA GLN A 91 12.74 -6.55 31.62
C GLN A 91 12.97 -5.05 31.40
N PRO A 92 13.84 -4.39 32.20
CA PRO A 92 14.18 -2.99 31.97
C PRO A 92 15.07 -2.82 30.74
N TYR A 93 15.05 -1.63 30.12
CA TYR A 93 15.89 -1.32 28.94
C TYR A 93 17.40 -1.43 29.24
N ILE A 94 17.81 -1.01 30.43
CA ILE A 94 19.15 -1.21 31.00
C ILE A 94 19.00 -1.71 32.43
N ALA A 95 19.99 -2.47 32.93
CA ALA A 95 19.90 -3.15 34.22
C ALA A 95 19.53 -2.26 35.42
N TRP A 96 19.84 -0.96 35.35
CA TRP A 96 19.56 0.02 36.41
C TRP A 96 18.35 0.94 36.15
N SER A 97 17.70 0.82 34.99
CA SER A 97 16.49 1.60 34.70
C SER A 97 15.30 1.04 35.47
N LYS A 98 14.60 1.92 36.20
CA LYS A 98 13.37 1.58 36.93
C LYS A 98 12.10 2.04 36.20
N SER A 99 12.21 2.90 35.21
CA SER A 99 11.09 3.53 34.51
C SER A 99 10.95 3.09 33.05
N GLU A 100 12.05 2.69 32.40
CA GLU A 100 12.04 2.34 30.98
C GLU A 100 12.08 0.83 30.76
N ALA A 101 11.06 0.31 30.09
CA ALA A 101 10.94 -1.09 29.72
C ALA A 101 11.77 -1.42 28.47
N TRP A 102 12.11 -2.68 28.28
CA TRP A 102 12.90 -3.15 27.14
C TRP A 102 12.27 -2.77 25.81
N THR A 103 13.12 -2.34 24.88
CA THR A 103 12.72 -1.97 23.54
C THR A 103 13.66 -2.58 22.53
N ASP A 104 13.09 -2.96 21.39
CA ASP A 104 13.78 -3.64 20.33
C ASP A 104 13.25 -3.22 18.97
N LYS A 105 14.14 -3.22 17.99
CA LYS A 105 13.86 -2.97 16.58
C LYS A 105 14.23 -4.25 15.85
N GLY A 106 13.32 -4.70 15.00
CA GLY A 106 13.56 -5.85 14.15
C GLY A 106 13.16 -5.59 12.72
N MET A 107 13.83 -6.30 11.82
CA MET A 107 13.53 -6.36 10.41
C MET A 107 13.32 -7.82 10.00
N ASP A 108 12.27 -8.08 9.23
CA ASP A 108 11.98 -9.40 8.66
C ASP A 108 11.98 -9.33 7.14
N LEU A 109 12.45 -10.40 6.50
CA LEU A 109 12.33 -10.64 5.07
C LEU A 109 11.71 -12.01 4.85
N LYS A 110 10.78 -12.10 3.90
CA LYS A 110 10.17 -13.36 3.48
C LYS A 110 10.15 -13.42 1.96
N PHE A 111 10.63 -14.55 1.44
CA PHE A 111 10.78 -14.83 0.02
C PHE A 111 9.87 -15.97 -0.40
N ARG A 112 9.08 -15.74 -1.44
CA ARG A 112 8.26 -16.79 -2.06
C ARG A 112 9.16 -17.64 -2.95
N LEU A 113 9.21 -18.93 -2.69
CA LEU A 113 9.99 -19.89 -3.47
C LEU A 113 9.13 -20.58 -4.54
N LEU A 114 7.91 -20.99 -4.15
CA LEU A 114 6.97 -21.67 -5.05
C LEU A 114 5.57 -21.12 -4.84
N THR A 115 4.83 -20.94 -5.92
CA THR A 115 3.38 -20.69 -5.89
C THR A 115 2.60 -21.99 -5.71
N GLU A 116 1.50 -21.89 -4.98
CA GLU A 116 0.55 -22.99 -4.85
C GLU A 116 0.01 -23.41 -6.21
N THR A 117 -0.11 -24.72 -6.42
CA THR A 117 -0.88 -25.30 -7.54
C THR A 117 -1.79 -26.37 -6.96
N GLU A 118 -2.63 -27.01 -7.77
CA GLU A 118 -3.45 -28.14 -7.30
C GLU A 118 -2.63 -29.21 -6.56
N ARG A 119 -1.43 -29.54 -7.04
CA ARG A 119 -0.61 -30.67 -6.54
C ARG A 119 0.49 -30.32 -5.55
N ARG A 120 0.85 -29.05 -5.41
CA ARG A 120 1.96 -28.62 -4.53
C ARG A 120 1.56 -27.43 -3.67
N PRO A 121 2.06 -27.34 -2.42
CA PRO A 121 1.82 -26.18 -1.57
C PRO A 121 2.58 -24.94 -2.07
N GLU A 122 2.15 -23.77 -1.62
CA GLU A 122 2.99 -22.57 -1.64
C GLU A 122 4.17 -22.79 -0.69
N LEU A 123 5.36 -22.34 -1.08
CA LEU A 123 6.57 -22.48 -0.27
C LEU A 123 7.23 -21.12 -0.11
N ALA A 124 7.58 -20.79 1.13
CA ALA A 124 8.32 -19.58 1.46
C ALA A 124 9.50 -19.89 2.38
N LEU A 125 10.50 -19.03 2.28
CA LEU A 125 11.64 -18.98 3.19
C LEU A 125 11.69 -17.58 3.77
N GLY A 126 12.05 -17.44 5.04
CA GLY A 126 12.19 -16.12 5.63
C GLY A 126 13.21 -16.04 6.74
N LEU A 127 13.59 -14.80 7.00
CA LEU A 127 14.51 -14.35 8.03
C LEU A 127 13.73 -13.37 8.91
N MET A 128 13.64 -13.67 10.20
CA MET A 128 13.01 -12.84 11.20
C MET A 128 14.08 -12.20 12.06
N ASP A 129 13.94 -10.90 12.29
CA ASP A 129 14.83 -10.11 13.14
C ASP A 129 16.32 -10.18 12.70
N PHE A 130 16.56 -10.20 11.38
CA PHE A 130 17.92 -10.29 10.79
C PHE A 130 18.70 -8.96 10.86
N GLY A 131 17.98 -7.85 11.03
CA GLY A 131 18.54 -6.52 11.24
C GLY A 131 17.86 -5.88 12.44
N GLY A 132 18.64 -5.30 13.35
CA GLY A 132 18.11 -4.86 14.63
C GLY A 132 19.01 -5.17 15.82
N THR A 133 18.43 -5.65 16.92
CA THR A 133 19.21 -6.23 18.04
C THR A 133 19.31 -7.76 17.96
N GLY A 134 18.53 -8.40 17.08
CA GLY A 134 18.56 -9.86 16.85
C GLY A 134 18.01 -10.69 18.02
N ALA A 135 17.28 -10.08 18.95
CA ALA A 135 16.76 -10.75 20.14
C ALA A 135 15.81 -11.93 19.82
N TYR A 136 15.16 -11.90 18.67
CA TYR A 136 14.30 -12.96 18.14
C TYR A 136 14.78 -13.46 16.77
N GLY A 137 16.09 -13.37 16.49
CA GLY A 137 16.70 -13.86 15.26
C GLY A 137 16.24 -15.29 14.95
N SER A 138 15.56 -15.48 13.83
CA SER A 138 15.01 -16.80 13.44
C SER A 138 14.99 -16.95 11.93
N GLU A 139 15.30 -18.13 11.43
CA GLU A 139 15.08 -18.52 10.05
C GLU A 139 13.95 -19.53 9.95
N PHE A 140 13.25 -19.56 8.81
CA PHE A 140 12.22 -20.55 8.58
C PHE A 140 12.06 -20.94 7.12
N ILE A 141 11.56 -22.17 6.94
CA ILE A 141 10.95 -22.63 5.69
C ILE A 141 9.53 -23.07 6.04
N VAL A 142 8.56 -22.58 5.28
CA VAL A 142 7.14 -22.81 5.56
C VAL A 142 6.37 -23.14 4.29
N ALA A 143 5.47 -24.09 4.39
CA ALA A 143 4.55 -24.47 3.34
C ALA A 143 3.10 -24.17 3.75
N SER A 144 2.32 -23.61 2.83
CA SER A 144 0.88 -23.40 3.02
C SER A 144 0.07 -24.00 1.87
N LYS A 145 -1.08 -24.58 2.19
CA LYS A 145 -1.94 -25.26 1.23
C LYS A 145 -3.40 -24.99 1.57
N ARG A 146 -4.15 -24.49 0.60
CA ARG A 146 -5.57 -24.20 0.77
C ARG A 146 -6.43 -25.34 0.28
N PHE A 147 -7.35 -25.77 1.13
CA PHE A 147 -8.41 -26.72 0.85
C PHE A 147 -9.73 -26.03 1.14
N ASP A 148 -10.39 -25.53 0.08
CA ASP A 148 -11.62 -24.76 0.17
C ASP A 148 -11.51 -23.56 1.14
N ASN A 149 -12.14 -23.68 2.31
CA ASN A 149 -12.18 -22.67 3.36
C ASN A 149 -11.21 -22.94 4.52
N ILE A 150 -10.27 -23.88 4.36
CA ILE A 150 -9.19 -24.13 5.31
C ILE A 150 -7.86 -23.85 4.61
N ASP A 151 -7.01 -23.04 5.23
CA ASP A 151 -5.62 -22.86 4.83
C ASP A 151 -4.71 -23.51 5.88
N LEU A 152 -4.04 -24.59 5.48
CA LEU A 152 -3.13 -25.34 6.34
C LEU A 152 -1.72 -24.79 6.19
N THR A 153 -1.02 -24.59 7.30
CA THR A 153 0.38 -24.17 7.33
C THR A 153 1.21 -25.16 8.15
N LEU A 154 2.36 -25.54 7.60
CA LEU A 154 3.36 -26.36 8.28
C LEU A 154 4.75 -25.81 7.94
N GLY A 155 5.56 -25.55 8.96
CA GLY A 155 6.89 -24.99 8.78
C GLY A 155 7.91 -25.56 9.76
N MET A 156 9.16 -25.25 9.45
CA MET A 156 10.32 -25.57 10.25
C MET A 156 11.08 -24.28 10.52
N GLY A 157 11.51 -24.10 11.76
CA GLY A 157 12.20 -22.90 12.21
C GLY A 157 13.48 -23.19 12.98
N TRP A 158 14.45 -22.30 12.79
CA TRP A 158 15.75 -22.21 13.47
C TRP A 158 15.75 -20.99 14.41
N GLY A 159 16.74 -20.88 15.29
CA GLY A 159 16.90 -19.76 16.21
C GLY A 159 15.72 -19.56 17.15
N GLY A 160 15.16 -18.35 17.15
CA GLY A 160 14.02 -17.97 17.97
C GLY A 160 12.75 -18.79 17.71
N LEU A 161 12.60 -19.44 16.54
CA LEU A 161 11.47 -20.34 16.25
C LEU A 161 11.72 -21.80 16.71
N ALA A 162 12.91 -22.12 17.20
CA ALA A 162 13.34 -23.49 17.48
C ALA A 162 13.26 -23.94 18.96
N ALA A 163 12.44 -23.29 19.81
CA ALA A 163 12.50 -23.50 21.26
C ALA A 163 12.24 -24.96 21.73
N GLU A 164 11.41 -25.71 20.99
CA GLU A 164 10.98 -27.06 21.36
C GLU A 164 11.95 -28.17 20.87
N ASN A 165 12.87 -27.85 19.96
CA ASN A 165 13.95 -28.74 19.53
C ASN A 165 13.49 -30.14 19.06
N HIS A 166 12.43 -30.19 18.23
CA HIS A 166 11.78 -31.43 17.80
C HIS A 166 12.68 -32.40 17.03
N ILE A 167 13.52 -31.89 16.14
CA ILE A 167 14.37 -32.67 15.25
C ILE A 167 15.77 -32.06 15.15
N ASN A 168 16.75 -32.91 14.82
CA ASN A 168 18.07 -32.43 14.40
C ASN A 168 17.96 -31.73 13.04
N ASN A 169 18.91 -30.84 12.74
CA ASN A 169 18.91 -30.08 11.50
C ASN A 169 18.95 -31.03 10.27
N PRO A 170 17.89 -31.05 9.44
CA PRO A 170 17.85 -31.94 8.28
C PRO A 170 18.86 -31.51 7.19
N LEU A 171 19.40 -30.29 7.24
CA LEU A 171 20.43 -29.84 6.31
C LEU A 171 21.77 -30.57 6.53
N ASP A 172 22.03 -31.01 7.77
CA ASP A 172 23.23 -31.80 8.10
C ASP A 172 23.24 -33.17 7.39
N TRP A 173 22.08 -33.68 6.97
CA TRP A 173 22.01 -34.92 6.20
C TRP A 173 22.56 -34.79 4.78
N PHE A 174 22.58 -33.57 4.24
CA PHE A 174 23.05 -33.29 2.89
C PHE A 174 24.52 -32.83 2.89
N SER A 175 24.91 -32.00 3.85
CA SER A 175 26.32 -31.69 4.13
C SER A 175 26.47 -30.98 5.46
N ASP A 176 27.56 -31.28 6.19
CA ASP A 176 28.05 -30.39 7.24
C ASP A 176 28.31 -29.00 6.62
N ASN A 177 27.71 -27.93 7.16
CA ASN A 177 27.94 -26.53 6.75
C ASN A 177 27.39 -26.10 5.37
N PHE A 178 26.19 -26.54 4.99
CA PHE A 178 25.59 -26.20 3.68
C PHE A 178 25.41 -24.68 3.47
N LEU A 179 24.99 -23.95 4.51
CA LEU A 179 24.69 -22.50 4.44
C LEU A 179 25.54 -21.62 5.37
N SER A 180 26.36 -22.19 6.25
CA SER A 180 27.27 -21.45 7.16
C SER A 180 28.47 -20.78 6.49
N ARG A 181 28.52 -20.79 5.15
CA ARG A 181 29.58 -20.14 4.36
C ARG A 181 29.21 -18.78 3.79
N ILE A 182 27.97 -18.33 3.98
CA ILE A 182 27.54 -16.98 3.60
C ILE A 182 27.80 -16.07 4.78
N ASN A 183 28.86 -15.26 4.70
CA ASN A 183 29.19 -14.28 5.74
C ASN A 183 28.97 -12.88 5.16
N LEU A 184 27.83 -12.26 5.50
CA LEU A 184 27.49 -10.90 5.13
C LEU A 184 27.16 -10.13 6.42
N GLY A 185 28.04 -9.19 6.77
CA GLY A 185 27.98 -8.41 8.02
C GLY A 185 28.92 -8.93 9.10
N ASP A 186 29.14 -8.12 10.15
CA ASP A 186 29.92 -8.50 11.32
C ASP A 186 28.96 -8.97 12.44
N PRO A 187 29.02 -10.25 12.88
CA PRO A 187 28.21 -10.75 13.98
C PRO A 187 28.38 -9.96 15.29
N GLU A 188 29.53 -9.30 15.48
CA GLU A 188 29.82 -8.48 16.67
C GLU A 188 29.17 -7.07 16.61
N GLU A 189 28.75 -6.59 15.44
CA GLU A 189 28.08 -5.28 15.28
C GLU A 189 26.64 -5.27 15.84
N ASN A 190 26.05 -6.43 16.13
CA ASN A 190 24.70 -6.54 16.70
C ASN A 190 24.62 -6.30 18.23
N LEU A 191 25.71 -5.86 18.86
CA LEU A 191 25.78 -5.81 20.32
C LEU A 191 25.17 -4.52 20.93
N GLN A 192 24.20 -4.76 21.81
CA GLN A 192 23.57 -3.89 22.83
C GLN A 192 22.73 -2.69 22.40
N HIS A 193 22.92 -2.07 21.23
CA HIS A 193 22.18 -0.84 20.85
C HIS A 193 21.51 -0.87 19.46
N GLY A 194 21.65 -1.98 18.72
CA GLY A 194 21.04 -2.23 17.41
C GLY A 194 21.73 -1.49 16.25
N GLY A 195 21.35 -1.84 15.01
CA GLY A 195 21.84 -1.18 13.78
C GLY A 195 22.81 -2.02 12.94
N GLY A 196 23.21 -3.19 13.42
CA GLY A 196 23.93 -4.19 12.64
C GLY A 196 22.99 -5.00 11.73
N ILE A 197 23.52 -5.47 10.60
CA ILE A 197 22.91 -6.52 9.78
C ILE A 197 23.80 -7.75 9.99
N SER A 198 23.25 -8.84 10.53
CA SER A 198 23.97 -10.10 10.66
C SER A 198 23.25 -11.16 9.85
N LEU A 199 23.87 -11.58 8.74
CA LEU A 199 23.46 -12.73 7.95
C LEU A 199 24.50 -13.86 8.05
N GLY A 200 25.32 -13.85 9.10
CA GLY A 200 26.28 -14.92 9.38
C GLY A 200 25.57 -16.14 9.95
N ASN A 201 25.81 -17.32 9.34
CA ASN A 201 25.33 -18.65 9.78
C ASN A 201 23.82 -18.87 9.72
N LEU A 202 23.21 -18.56 8.56
CA LEU A 202 21.79 -18.88 8.31
C LEU A 202 21.55 -20.40 8.28
N PHE A 203 20.50 -20.85 8.97
CA PHE A 203 20.06 -22.26 9.02
C PHE A 203 21.10 -23.24 9.59
N ASP A 204 21.97 -22.76 10.47
CA ASP A 204 23.11 -23.54 11.01
C ASP A 204 22.84 -24.16 12.39
N ASP A 205 21.75 -23.77 13.07
CA ASP A 205 21.44 -24.34 14.39
C ASP A 205 21.24 -25.87 14.30
N GLU A 206 21.85 -26.60 15.24
CA GLU A 206 21.82 -28.08 15.30
C GLU A 206 20.39 -28.64 15.44
N LYS A 207 19.47 -27.84 15.97
CA LYS A 207 18.11 -28.25 16.31
C LYS A 207 17.07 -27.32 15.70
N VAL A 208 16.00 -27.94 15.24
CA VAL A 208 14.90 -27.28 14.52
C VAL A 208 13.58 -27.63 15.21
N SER A 209 12.65 -26.68 15.22
CA SER A 209 11.28 -26.96 15.64
C SER A 209 10.31 -26.92 14.49
N ILE A 210 9.32 -27.81 14.56
CA ILE A 210 8.18 -27.82 13.67
C ILE A 210 7.11 -26.91 14.27
N PHE A 211 6.60 -25.98 13.48
CA PHE A 211 5.47 -25.14 13.83
C PHE A 211 4.38 -25.28 12.76
N GLY A 212 3.16 -24.88 13.08
CA GLY A 212 2.09 -24.95 12.09
C GLY A 212 0.73 -24.60 12.66
N GLY A 213 -0.28 -24.69 11.82
CA GLY A 213 -1.64 -24.35 12.22
C GLY A 213 -2.58 -24.28 11.04
N ILE A 214 -3.80 -23.82 11.31
CA ILE A 214 -4.84 -23.65 10.32
C ILE A 214 -5.47 -22.26 10.42
N GLU A 215 -5.82 -21.70 9.28
CA GLU A 215 -6.77 -20.59 9.19
C GLU A 215 -8.05 -21.09 8.53
N TYR A 216 -9.15 -21.06 9.27
CA TYR A 216 -10.48 -21.44 8.81
C TYR A 216 -11.30 -20.21 8.46
N PHE A 217 -11.64 -20.05 7.18
CA PHE A 217 -12.51 -19.00 6.67
C PHE A 217 -13.97 -19.39 6.93
N THR A 218 -14.61 -18.67 7.83
CA THR A 218 -15.97 -19.01 8.24
C THR A 218 -16.98 -18.63 7.15
N PRO A 219 -18.22 -19.15 7.21
CA PRO A 219 -19.31 -18.67 6.36
C PRO A 219 -19.68 -17.20 6.59
N VAL A 220 -19.25 -16.59 7.71
CA VAL A 220 -19.44 -15.16 7.94
C VAL A 220 -18.42 -14.40 7.09
N PRO A 221 -18.86 -13.46 6.22
CA PRO A 221 -17.94 -12.75 5.34
C PRO A 221 -16.79 -12.10 6.11
N ASN A 222 -15.57 -12.31 5.60
CA ASN A 222 -14.32 -11.73 6.09
C ASN A 222 -13.91 -12.11 7.52
N LEU A 223 -14.57 -13.10 8.13
CA LEU A 223 -14.22 -13.63 9.44
C LEU A 223 -13.48 -14.96 9.30
N SER A 224 -12.27 -15.04 9.87
CA SER A 224 -11.48 -16.26 9.97
C SER A 224 -11.16 -16.64 11.41
N VAL A 225 -10.96 -17.93 11.64
CA VAL A 225 -10.49 -18.52 12.90
C VAL A 225 -9.09 -19.07 12.66
N LYS A 226 -8.12 -18.62 13.45
CA LYS A 226 -6.75 -19.11 13.44
C LYS A 226 -6.53 -20.07 14.60
N LEU A 227 -5.92 -21.21 14.34
CA LEU A 227 -5.38 -22.11 15.35
C LEU A 227 -3.90 -22.32 15.05
N GLU A 228 -3.06 -22.17 16.05
CA GLU A 228 -1.61 -22.15 15.89
C GLU A 228 -0.93 -23.03 16.94
N TYR A 229 0.10 -23.76 16.52
CA TYR A 229 1.11 -24.37 17.37
C TYR A 229 2.42 -23.58 17.22
N ASP A 230 2.78 -22.86 18.28
CA ASP A 230 3.83 -21.84 18.31
C ASP A 230 5.06 -22.34 19.07
N THR A 231 6.19 -22.47 18.39
CA THR A 231 7.47 -22.91 18.97
C THR A 231 8.46 -21.78 19.21
N ASN A 232 7.98 -20.53 19.23
CA ASN A 232 8.82 -19.37 19.53
C ASN A 232 9.47 -19.50 20.93
N LYS A 233 10.71 -19.02 21.04
CA LYS A 233 11.41 -18.86 22.30
C LYS A 233 10.91 -17.59 22.99
N TYR A 234 10.55 -17.74 24.25
CA TYR A 234 10.13 -16.65 25.12
C TYR A 234 11.00 -16.63 26.38
N PRO A 235 11.23 -15.46 26.98
CA PRO A 235 11.95 -15.36 28.24
C PRO A 235 11.08 -15.90 29.39
N GLU A 236 11.29 -17.16 29.78
CA GLU A 236 10.63 -17.80 30.92
C GLU A 236 11.48 -17.70 32.22
N GLY A 237 10.88 -17.34 33.36
CA GLY A 237 11.57 -17.33 34.67
C GLY A 237 10.97 -16.40 35.73
N THR A 238 11.28 -16.67 37.02
CA THR A 238 10.64 -16.11 38.24
C THR A 238 11.52 -15.15 39.07
N LYS A 239 10.89 -14.13 39.66
CA LYS A 239 11.05 -13.77 41.10
C LYS A 239 9.68 -13.44 41.72
N LEU A 240 9.45 -13.89 42.97
CA LEU A 240 8.36 -13.51 43.89
C LEU A 240 8.82 -12.28 44.71
N ASP A 241 7.96 -11.30 45.04
CA ASP A 241 6.92 -11.38 46.08
C ASP A 241 5.86 -10.26 45.98
N PHE A 242 4.62 -10.60 46.36
CA PHE A 242 3.41 -9.77 46.55
C PHE A 242 2.80 -9.03 45.33
N PHE A 243 1.49 -8.81 45.41
CA PHE A 243 0.59 -8.31 44.37
C PHE A 243 1.10 -7.00 43.72
N ASP A 244 1.73 -7.09 42.55
CA ASP A 244 2.31 -5.96 41.81
C ASP A 244 1.88 -6.01 40.33
N PRO A 245 1.20 -4.97 39.79
CA PRO A 245 0.86 -4.86 38.36
C PRO A 245 2.09 -4.77 37.43
N THR A 246 3.31 -4.80 37.96
CA THR A 246 4.59 -4.92 37.24
C THR A 246 5.15 -6.36 37.20
N SER A 247 4.33 -7.38 37.43
CA SER A 247 4.74 -8.80 37.33
C SER A 247 5.38 -9.10 35.96
N ARG A 248 6.69 -9.35 35.98
CA ARG A 248 7.59 -9.59 34.84
C ARG A 248 7.68 -11.05 34.40
N ASN A 249 6.92 -11.95 35.06
CA ASN A 249 7.04 -13.39 34.84
C ASN A 249 6.12 -13.80 33.68
N MET A 250 6.71 -14.13 32.53
CA MET A 250 6.02 -14.77 31.42
C MET A 250 6.01 -16.29 31.65
N ARG A 251 4.83 -16.91 31.59
CA ARG A 251 4.65 -18.36 31.69
C ARG A 251 3.87 -18.83 30.47
N ILE A 252 4.30 -19.91 29.85
CA ILE A 252 3.58 -20.53 28.74
C ILE A 252 2.88 -21.78 29.28
N ASP A 253 1.55 -21.71 29.41
CA ASP A 253 0.73 -22.84 29.85
C ASP A 253 0.41 -23.78 28.69
N SER A 254 0.43 -23.26 27.46
CA SER A 254 0.21 -24.03 26.24
C SER A 254 0.90 -23.38 25.05
N ARG A 255 1.46 -24.21 24.17
CA ARG A 255 2.00 -23.81 22.86
C ARG A 255 0.90 -23.67 21.80
N LEU A 256 -0.34 -24.06 22.12
CA LEU A 256 -1.51 -23.90 21.27
C LEU A 256 -2.17 -22.55 21.53
N SER A 257 -2.44 -21.84 20.44
CA SER A 257 -3.05 -20.53 20.42
C SER A 257 -4.25 -20.50 19.47
N ALA A 258 -5.24 -19.66 19.76
CA ALA A 258 -6.43 -19.50 18.94
C ALA A 258 -6.81 -18.02 18.81
N ALA A 259 -7.23 -17.58 17.62
CA ALA A 259 -7.68 -16.20 17.41
C ALA A 259 -8.82 -16.11 16.38
N LEU A 260 -9.63 -15.07 16.51
CA LEU A 260 -10.53 -14.59 15.49
C LEU A 260 -9.86 -13.43 14.76
N ASN A 261 -9.98 -13.40 13.44
CA ASN A 261 -9.57 -12.27 12.62
C ASN A 261 -10.74 -11.81 11.73
N TYR A 262 -11.01 -10.51 11.73
CA TYR A 262 -12.06 -9.89 10.93
C TYR A 262 -11.47 -8.78 10.07
N ARG A 263 -11.68 -8.88 8.74
CA ARG A 263 -11.26 -7.86 7.78
C ARG A 263 -12.43 -6.98 7.36
N PHE A 264 -12.29 -5.68 7.59
CA PHE A 264 -13.23 -4.67 7.12
C PHE A 264 -12.64 -3.90 5.94
N TYR A 265 -13.28 -4.00 4.77
CA TYR A 265 -12.89 -3.23 3.58
C TYR A 265 -13.52 -1.83 3.64
N ALA A 266 -12.70 -0.82 3.93
CA ALA A 266 -13.15 0.57 3.98
C ALA A 266 -13.34 1.15 2.56
N THR A 267 -12.50 0.74 1.60
CA THR A 267 -12.61 1.08 0.18
C THR A 267 -12.25 -0.14 -0.68
N GLN A 268 -12.27 -0.01 -2.02
CA GLN A 268 -11.74 -1.06 -2.91
C GLN A 268 -10.21 -1.26 -2.76
N ARG A 269 -9.51 -0.28 -2.18
CA ARG A 269 -8.06 -0.29 -1.97
C ARG A 269 -7.66 -0.57 -0.53
N ASP A 270 -8.48 -0.11 0.41
CA ASP A 270 -8.09 0.04 1.82
C ASP A 270 -8.88 -0.92 2.71
N ALA A 271 -8.18 -1.63 3.59
CA ALA A 271 -8.76 -2.61 4.52
C ALA A 271 -8.24 -2.42 5.95
N ILE A 272 -9.02 -2.88 6.93
CA ILE A 272 -8.68 -2.87 8.34
C ILE A 272 -8.84 -4.29 8.89
N ASP A 273 -7.77 -4.86 9.42
CA ASP A 273 -7.79 -6.16 10.10
C ASP A 273 -7.88 -5.96 11.61
N LEU A 274 -8.81 -6.68 12.23
CA LEU A 274 -8.99 -6.74 13.68
C LEU A 274 -8.88 -8.18 14.14
N SER A 275 -7.92 -8.44 15.03
CA SER A 275 -7.68 -9.76 15.60
C SER A 275 -7.86 -9.77 17.11
N LEU A 276 -8.51 -10.82 17.63
CA LEU A 276 -8.69 -11.10 19.05
C LEU A 276 -8.44 -12.57 19.30
N GLY A 277 -7.56 -12.91 20.24
CA GLY A 277 -7.22 -14.29 20.51
C GLY A 277 -6.78 -14.58 21.93
N TYR A 278 -6.51 -15.86 22.17
CA TYR A 278 -5.93 -16.38 23.39
C TYR A 278 -4.67 -17.16 23.02
N VAL A 279 -3.54 -16.69 23.55
CA VAL A 279 -2.19 -17.18 23.26
C VAL A 279 -1.53 -17.69 24.53
N HIS A 280 -0.55 -18.58 24.37
CA HIS A 280 0.26 -19.12 25.46
C HIS A 280 -0.52 -19.88 26.56
N GLY A 281 -1.81 -20.19 26.31
CA GLY A 281 -2.71 -20.82 27.28
C GLY A 281 -3.15 -19.92 28.45
N ASN A 282 -2.74 -18.66 28.49
CA ASN A 282 -3.05 -17.75 29.61
C ASN A 282 -3.15 -16.26 29.26
N THR A 283 -2.87 -15.87 28.00
CA THR A 283 -2.68 -14.48 27.62
C THR A 283 -3.67 -14.06 26.54
N LEU A 284 -4.27 -12.88 26.68
CA LEU A 284 -5.13 -12.30 25.66
C LEU A 284 -4.26 -11.61 24.59
N TYR A 285 -4.59 -11.84 23.33
CA TYR A 285 -3.99 -11.22 22.16
C TYR A 285 -4.99 -10.28 21.49
N VAL A 286 -4.56 -9.06 21.18
CA VAL A 286 -5.33 -8.09 20.39
C VAL A 286 -4.43 -7.48 19.33
N SER A 287 -4.92 -7.35 18.11
CA SER A 287 -4.19 -6.65 17.06
C SER A 287 -5.12 -5.90 16.12
N ALA A 288 -4.63 -4.77 15.62
CA ALA A 288 -5.29 -3.98 14.59
C ALA A 288 -4.26 -3.56 13.53
N ALA A 289 -4.59 -3.72 12.25
CA ALA A 289 -3.76 -3.26 11.14
C ALA A 289 -4.59 -2.59 10.06
N VAL A 290 -4.02 -1.58 9.41
CA VAL A 290 -4.59 -0.90 8.24
C VAL A 290 -3.73 -1.23 7.04
N HIS A 291 -4.38 -1.58 5.94
CA HIS A 291 -3.78 -1.99 4.68
C HIS A 291 -4.20 -1.01 3.58
N SER A 292 -3.26 -0.69 2.69
CA SER A 292 -3.52 0.03 1.45
C SER A 292 -2.61 -0.52 0.35
N ASN A 293 -3.08 -0.54 -0.89
CA ASN A 293 -2.25 -0.97 -2.01
C ASN A 293 -1.81 0.25 -2.84
N LEU A 294 -0.50 0.49 -2.90
CA LEU A 294 0.13 1.60 -3.62
C LEU A 294 0.16 1.39 -5.14
N ASN A 295 0.02 0.14 -5.59
CA ASN A 295 -0.10 -0.25 -6.99
C ASN A 295 -1.58 -0.28 -7.47
N PHE A 296 -2.54 0.03 -6.60
CA PHE A 296 -3.95 0.03 -6.96
C PHE A 296 -4.33 1.25 -7.81
N THR A 297 -4.65 1.02 -9.08
CA THR A 297 -5.09 2.07 -10.02
C THR A 297 -6.57 2.41 -9.89
N GLY A 298 -7.38 1.52 -9.31
CA GLY A 298 -8.83 1.66 -9.17
C GLY A 298 -9.60 1.70 -10.49
N THR A 299 -10.91 1.86 -10.40
CA THR A 299 -11.76 2.09 -11.57
C THR A 299 -11.56 3.52 -12.07
N PRO A 300 -11.35 3.74 -13.39
CA PRO A 300 -11.25 5.08 -13.95
C PRO A 300 -12.52 5.88 -13.65
N ARG A 301 -12.40 6.97 -12.89
CA ARG A 301 -13.53 7.86 -12.60
C ARG A 301 -14.00 8.65 -13.82
N ILE A 302 -13.13 8.79 -14.82
CA ILE A 302 -13.40 9.50 -16.06
C ILE A 302 -13.03 8.56 -17.21
N ALA A 303 -14.01 8.30 -18.07
CA ALA A 303 -13.86 7.59 -19.33
C ALA A 303 -14.32 8.51 -20.46
N ILE A 304 -13.46 8.69 -21.46
CA ILE A 304 -13.80 9.47 -22.65
C ILE A 304 -14.40 8.49 -23.65
N GLY A 305 -15.67 8.68 -23.96
CA GLY A 305 -16.40 7.82 -24.88
C GLY A 305 -16.24 8.23 -26.34
N ALA A 306 -16.82 7.42 -27.23
CA ALA A 306 -16.95 7.78 -28.63
C ALA A 306 -17.84 9.03 -28.81
N GLU A 307 -17.42 9.95 -29.67
CA GLU A 307 -18.11 11.19 -30.00
C GLU A 307 -17.93 11.52 -31.49
N ARG A 308 -18.99 12.07 -32.11
CA ARG A 308 -18.88 12.71 -33.43
C ARG A 308 -18.55 14.19 -33.25
N LEU A 309 -17.32 14.55 -33.56
CA LEU A 309 -16.89 15.94 -33.53
C LEU A 309 -17.49 16.75 -34.69
N ARG A 310 -17.59 18.06 -34.51
CA ARG A 310 -18.19 19.00 -35.45
C ARG A 310 -17.23 19.33 -36.58
N GLN A 311 -17.76 19.34 -37.80
CA GLN A 311 -17.03 19.85 -38.97
C GLN A 311 -16.93 21.38 -38.90
N PRO A 312 -15.76 21.96 -39.15
CA PRO A 312 -15.57 23.40 -39.10
C PRO A 312 -16.36 24.12 -40.20
N SER A 313 -17.00 25.23 -39.84
CA SER A 313 -17.61 26.17 -40.80
C SER A 313 -17.11 27.61 -40.61
N THR A 314 -16.41 27.87 -39.52
CA THR A 314 -15.88 29.20 -39.17
C THR A 314 -14.69 29.56 -40.04
N LYS A 315 -14.69 30.78 -40.59
CA LYS A 315 -13.57 31.33 -41.38
C LYS A 315 -12.28 31.43 -40.55
N PRO A 316 -11.10 31.48 -41.19
CA PRO A 316 -9.83 31.63 -40.48
C PRO A 316 -9.80 32.80 -39.51
N TYR A 317 -9.21 32.58 -38.34
CA TYR A 317 -9.22 33.56 -37.24
C TYR A 317 -8.69 34.93 -37.67
N SER A 318 -7.66 34.98 -38.51
CA SER A 318 -7.05 36.22 -38.99
C SER A 318 -8.01 37.16 -39.71
N ILE A 319 -9.02 36.61 -40.42
CA ILE A 319 -9.98 37.37 -41.23
C ILE A 319 -11.35 37.57 -40.56
N LEU A 320 -11.54 37.04 -39.34
CA LEU A 320 -12.75 37.32 -38.56
C LEU A 320 -12.76 38.78 -38.07
N ASP A 321 -13.96 39.36 -37.98
CA ASP A 321 -14.15 40.64 -37.29
C ASP A 321 -13.96 40.50 -35.77
N ALA A 322 -13.90 41.63 -35.08
CA ALA A 322 -13.58 41.68 -33.65
C ALA A 322 -14.60 40.93 -32.78
N ASP A 323 -15.89 41.01 -33.12
CA ASP A 323 -16.96 40.37 -32.35
C ASP A 323 -16.89 38.85 -32.49
N TRP A 324 -16.66 38.35 -33.71
CA TRP A 324 -16.49 36.92 -33.96
C TRP A 324 -15.20 36.36 -33.38
N LYS A 325 -14.10 37.12 -33.40
CA LYS A 325 -12.85 36.73 -32.75
C LYS A 325 -13.09 36.50 -31.25
N LYS A 326 -13.69 37.49 -30.59
CA LYS A 326 -14.02 37.42 -29.17
C LYS A 326 -14.99 36.27 -28.86
N TYR A 327 -16.06 36.11 -29.64
CA TYR A 327 -17.01 35.03 -29.47
C TYR A 327 -16.34 33.66 -29.54
N LEU A 328 -15.47 33.44 -30.53
CA LEU A 328 -14.77 32.17 -30.70
C LEU A 328 -13.84 31.86 -29.52
N THR A 329 -13.00 32.82 -29.13
CA THR A 329 -12.03 32.63 -28.03
C THR A 329 -12.75 32.43 -26.70
N ASP A 330 -13.77 33.24 -26.42
CA ASP A 330 -14.57 33.13 -25.19
C ASP A 330 -15.30 31.77 -25.14
N THR A 331 -15.79 31.28 -26.27
CA THR A 331 -16.47 29.97 -26.35
C THR A 331 -15.50 28.81 -26.08
N ILE A 332 -14.31 28.82 -26.67
CA ILE A 332 -13.28 27.79 -26.43
C ILE A 332 -12.88 27.79 -24.96
N ILE A 333 -12.53 28.97 -24.43
CA ILE A 333 -12.11 29.14 -23.03
C ILE A 333 -13.23 28.67 -22.09
N TRP A 334 -14.48 29.07 -22.33
CA TRP A 334 -15.62 28.67 -21.51
C TRP A 334 -15.84 27.15 -21.50
N GLN A 335 -15.70 26.48 -22.65
CA GLN A 335 -15.82 25.02 -22.72
C GLN A 335 -14.67 24.30 -22.00
N LEU A 336 -13.44 24.78 -22.15
CA LEU A 336 -12.27 24.26 -21.43
C LEU A 336 -12.43 24.44 -19.91
N VAL A 337 -12.90 25.60 -19.46
CA VAL A 337 -13.16 25.87 -18.03
C VAL A 337 -14.23 24.93 -17.47
N ASN A 338 -15.35 24.71 -18.19
CA ASN A 338 -16.36 23.74 -17.77
C ASN A 338 -15.85 22.30 -17.74
N ALA A 339 -14.83 21.99 -18.53
CA ALA A 339 -14.14 20.71 -18.51
C ALA A 339 -13.06 20.60 -17.41
N GLY A 340 -12.82 21.67 -16.63
CA GLY A 340 -11.87 21.67 -15.51
C GLY A 340 -10.45 22.07 -15.90
N PHE A 341 -10.28 22.76 -17.02
CA PHE A 341 -9.00 23.35 -17.43
C PHE A 341 -8.98 24.84 -17.11
N VAL A 342 -7.83 25.34 -16.68
CA VAL A 342 -7.53 26.78 -16.67
C VAL A 342 -6.82 27.07 -17.98
N THR A 343 -7.41 27.90 -18.84
CA THR A 343 -6.80 28.27 -20.14
C THR A 343 -6.06 29.59 -20.00
N HIS A 344 -4.73 29.58 -20.19
CA HIS A 344 -3.89 30.78 -20.08
C HIS A 344 -3.91 31.61 -21.35
N LYS A 345 -3.75 30.97 -22.51
CA LYS A 345 -3.78 31.63 -23.82
C LYS A 345 -4.19 30.66 -24.93
N LEU A 346 -4.70 31.22 -26.01
CA LEU A 346 -4.93 30.53 -27.30
C LEU A 346 -4.00 31.11 -28.35
N ILE A 347 -3.40 30.25 -29.17
CA ILE A 347 -2.43 30.64 -30.18
C ILE A 347 -2.90 30.10 -31.53
N PHE A 348 -3.22 31.01 -32.46
CA PHE A 348 -3.56 30.67 -33.83
C PHE A 348 -2.31 30.84 -34.70
N ASN A 349 -1.66 29.73 -35.04
CA ASN A 349 -0.38 29.68 -35.74
C ASN A 349 -0.54 28.99 -37.12
N GLY A 350 -0.85 29.76 -38.17
CA GLY A 350 -1.04 29.20 -39.50
C GLY A 350 -2.19 28.19 -39.57
N ASN A 351 -1.88 26.90 -39.72
CA ASN A 351 -2.84 25.79 -39.71
C ASN A 351 -2.92 25.03 -38.38
N GLU A 352 -2.34 25.58 -37.32
CA GLU A 352 -2.30 24.99 -35.99
C GLU A 352 -3.03 25.89 -34.97
N LEU A 353 -3.86 25.29 -34.12
CA LEU A 353 -4.45 25.95 -32.96
C LEU A 353 -3.88 25.35 -31.69
N GLN A 354 -3.12 26.15 -30.94
CA GLN A 354 -2.53 25.75 -29.67
C GLN A 354 -3.33 26.33 -28.50
N ALA A 355 -3.50 25.56 -27.44
CA ALA A 355 -4.06 26.04 -26.18
C ALA A 355 -3.09 25.75 -25.03
N GLU A 356 -2.73 26.81 -24.31
CA GLU A 356 -1.94 26.69 -23.10
C GLU A 356 -2.88 26.56 -21.90
N VAL A 357 -2.77 25.43 -21.19
CA VAL A 357 -3.73 25.05 -20.15
C VAL A 357 -3.02 24.53 -18.91
N SER A 358 -3.64 24.72 -17.74
CA SER A 358 -3.32 24.00 -16.51
C SER A 358 -4.53 23.17 -16.07
N GLN A 359 -4.31 22.03 -15.42
CA GLN A 359 -5.39 21.18 -14.92
C GLN A 359 -4.94 20.35 -13.71
N ASN A 360 -5.87 20.08 -12.80
CA ASN A 360 -5.66 19.17 -11.67
C ASN A 360 -6.70 18.03 -11.62
N ARG A 361 -7.53 17.92 -12.66
CA ARG A 361 -8.68 17.01 -12.74
C ARG A 361 -8.26 15.61 -13.18
N PHE A 362 -7.39 15.51 -14.17
CA PHE A 362 -6.98 14.28 -14.83
C PHE A 362 -5.63 13.83 -14.30
N ARG A 363 -5.58 12.62 -13.73
CA ARG A 363 -4.32 11.97 -13.33
C ARG A 363 -3.53 11.43 -14.51
N LYS A 364 -4.23 11.01 -15.58
CA LYS A 364 -3.62 10.52 -16.82
C LYS A 364 -3.56 11.70 -17.81
N PRO A 365 -2.37 12.21 -18.17
CA PRO A 365 -2.23 13.35 -19.07
C PRO A 365 -2.98 13.18 -20.38
N MET A 366 -2.98 11.97 -20.95
CA MET A 366 -3.70 11.67 -22.20
C MET A 366 -5.20 11.93 -22.16
N GLN A 367 -5.85 11.72 -21.01
CA GLN A 367 -7.27 12.06 -20.89
C GLN A 367 -7.50 13.57 -20.95
N ALA A 368 -6.57 14.34 -20.40
CA ALA A 368 -6.62 15.80 -20.46
C ALA A 368 -6.39 16.29 -21.90
N ILE A 369 -5.38 15.72 -22.57
CA ILE A 369 -5.04 16.04 -23.97
C ILE A 369 -6.20 15.70 -24.90
N ASP A 370 -6.77 14.49 -24.80
CA ASP A 370 -7.89 14.05 -25.63
C ASP A 370 -9.09 15.00 -25.49
N LEU A 371 -9.54 15.24 -24.25
CA LEU A 371 -10.71 16.09 -24.00
C LEU A 371 -10.48 17.54 -24.46
N ALA A 372 -9.32 18.11 -24.15
CA ALA A 372 -8.99 19.47 -24.59
C ALA A 372 -8.92 19.56 -26.13
N SER A 373 -8.31 18.57 -26.78
CA SER A 373 -8.22 18.49 -28.24
C SER A 373 -9.60 18.39 -28.89
N ARG A 374 -10.53 17.61 -28.34
CA ARG A 374 -11.93 17.55 -28.83
C ARG A 374 -12.65 18.88 -28.69
N ILE A 375 -12.52 19.54 -27.54
CA ILE A 375 -13.12 20.86 -27.30
C ILE A 375 -12.58 21.85 -28.32
N ILE A 376 -11.27 21.91 -28.51
CA ILE A 376 -10.64 22.83 -29.47
C ILE A 376 -11.07 22.48 -30.90
N SER A 377 -11.07 21.20 -31.28
CA SER A 377 -11.49 20.73 -32.60
C SER A 377 -12.92 21.09 -32.91
N ASN A 378 -13.83 20.99 -31.95
CA ASN A 378 -15.25 21.33 -32.14
C ASN A 378 -15.49 22.83 -32.43
N ASN A 379 -14.52 23.69 -32.11
CA ASN A 379 -14.62 25.13 -32.31
C ASN A 379 -13.60 25.67 -33.35
N ALA A 380 -12.60 24.88 -33.72
CA ALA A 380 -11.49 25.33 -34.56
C ALA A 380 -11.97 25.78 -35.97
N PRO A 381 -11.44 26.89 -36.51
CA PRO A 381 -11.69 27.35 -37.88
C PRO A 381 -11.35 26.33 -38.98
N ILE A 382 -11.81 26.60 -40.21
CA ILE A 382 -11.63 25.72 -41.38
C ILE A 382 -10.18 25.50 -41.83
N ASN A 383 -9.25 26.38 -41.46
CA ASN A 383 -7.84 26.29 -41.85
C ASN A 383 -6.99 25.54 -40.81
N ILE A 384 -7.58 25.04 -39.72
CA ILE A 384 -6.84 24.38 -38.65
C ILE A 384 -6.84 22.88 -38.89
N ASP A 385 -5.64 22.37 -39.16
CA ASP A 385 -5.33 20.95 -39.40
C ASP A 385 -4.73 20.28 -38.16
N ASN A 386 -4.04 21.04 -37.31
CA ASN A 386 -3.36 20.53 -36.12
C ASN A 386 -3.85 21.22 -34.84
N ILE A 387 -3.96 20.45 -33.77
CA ILE A 387 -4.35 20.93 -32.45
C ILE A 387 -3.24 20.59 -31.46
N THR A 388 -2.80 21.59 -30.70
CA THR A 388 -1.72 21.42 -29.75
C THR A 388 -2.15 21.81 -28.35
N ILE A 389 -1.99 20.88 -27.42
CA ILE A 389 -2.24 21.11 -26.00
C ILE A 389 -0.90 21.33 -25.32
N ILE A 390 -0.73 22.50 -24.71
CA ILE A 390 0.47 22.87 -23.96
C ILE A 390 0.07 22.86 -22.49
N ASN A 391 0.52 21.84 -21.74
CA ASN A 391 0.27 21.78 -20.31
C ASN A 391 1.31 22.63 -19.57
N VAL A 392 0.82 23.50 -18.69
CA VAL A 392 1.63 24.37 -17.85
C VAL A 392 1.34 24.07 -16.39
N ASP A 393 2.39 23.83 -15.61
CA ASP A 393 2.32 23.68 -14.16
C ASP A 393 3.22 24.72 -13.51
N SER A 394 2.65 25.52 -12.61
CA SER A 394 3.37 26.61 -11.92
C SER A 394 4.11 27.57 -12.87
N GLY A 395 3.54 27.82 -14.05
CA GLY A 395 4.09 28.72 -15.06
C GLY A 395 5.17 28.09 -15.96
N ILE A 396 5.47 26.81 -15.79
CA ILE A 396 6.43 26.07 -16.61
C ILE A 396 5.68 25.13 -17.55
N GLU A 397 6.00 25.17 -18.84
CA GLU A 397 5.54 24.16 -19.81
C GLU A 397 6.09 22.79 -19.41
N THR A 398 5.19 21.87 -19.02
CA THR A 398 5.57 20.51 -18.64
C THR A 398 5.40 19.53 -19.78
N LEU A 399 4.54 19.84 -20.75
CA LEU A 399 4.26 18.98 -21.89
C LEU A 399 3.63 19.77 -23.04
N ARG A 400 3.97 19.39 -24.27
CA ARG A 400 3.32 19.86 -25.50
C ARG A 400 3.01 18.68 -26.39
N ALA A 401 1.73 18.56 -26.73
CA ALA A 401 1.15 17.42 -27.43
C ALA A 401 0.35 17.90 -28.63
N THR A 402 0.72 17.47 -29.83
CA THR A 402 0.08 17.83 -31.08
C THR A 402 -0.64 16.63 -31.68
N VAL A 403 -1.88 16.83 -32.11
CA VAL A 403 -2.66 15.83 -32.84
C VAL A 403 -3.23 16.44 -34.11
N SER A 404 -3.16 15.70 -35.22
CA SER A 404 -3.84 16.11 -36.45
C SER A 404 -5.34 15.93 -36.29
N ARG A 405 -6.11 16.88 -36.81
CA ARG A 405 -7.57 16.94 -36.65
C ARG A 405 -8.26 15.76 -37.34
N ASP A 406 -7.71 15.27 -38.44
CA ASP A 406 -8.18 14.07 -39.14
C ASP A 406 -8.01 12.81 -38.27
N THR A 407 -6.86 12.66 -37.62
CA THR A 407 -6.61 11.54 -36.69
C THR A 407 -7.57 11.63 -35.52
N LEU A 408 -7.73 12.82 -34.93
CA LEU A 408 -8.66 13.04 -33.83
C LEU A 408 -10.12 12.73 -34.23
N PHE A 409 -10.56 13.10 -35.45
CA PHE A 409 -11.89 12.76 -35.95
C PHE A 409 -12.11 11.25 -36.05
N ASN A 410 -11.12 10.50 -36.54
CA ASN A 410 -11.23 9.06 -36.68
C ASN A 410 -11.24 8.36 -35.32
N VAL A 411 -10.28 8.69 -34.45
CA VAL A 411 -10.15 8.05 -33.13
C VAL A 411 -11.33 8.38 -32.22
N ALA A 412 -11.81 9.62 -32.24
CA ALA A 412 -12.96 10.02 -31.42
C ALA A 412 -14.23 9.22 -31.73
N LEU A 413 -14.38 8.61 -32.92
CA LEU A 413 -15.52 7.75 -33.24
C LEU A 413 -15.47 6.39 -32.55
N GLU A 414 -14.28 5.93 -32.18
CA GLU A 414 -14.06 4.59 -31.60
C GLU A 414 -13.90 4.64 -30.08
N GLY A 415 -13.31 5.71 -29.55
CA GLY A 415 -13.05 5.82 -28.12
C GLY A 415 -12.16 6.99 -27.77
N ALA A 416 -11.26 6.79 -26.80
CA ALA A 416 -10.31 7.79 -26.33
C ALA A 416 -9.03 7.81 -27.18
N LEU A 417 -8.36 8.97 -27.23
CA LEU A 417 -7.07 9.12 -27.89
C LEU A 417 -5.97 8.34 -27.14
N ASP A 418 -5.11 7.66 -27.90
CA ASP A 418 -3.93 6.97 -27.37
C ASP A 418 -2.66 7.81 -27.54
N GLU A 419 -1.58 7.38 -26.87
CA GLU A 419 -0.29 8.09 -26.92
C GLU A 419 0.35 8.03 -28.32
N GLU A 420 0.10 6.96 -29.08
CA GLU A 420 0.67 6.76 -30.42
C GLU A 420 0.08 7.73 -31.46
N SER A 421 -1.14 8.21 -31.25
CA SER A 421 -1.80 9.20 -32.11
C SER A 421 -1.35 10.64 -31.88
N VAL A 422 -0.45 10.89 -30.93
CA VAL A 422 -0.04 12.24 -30.50
C VAL A 422 1.47 12.41 -30.65
N GLU A 423 1.87 13.53 -31.24
CA GLU A 423 3.27 13.94 -31.30
C GLU A 423 3.62 14.79 -30.07
N PHE A 424 4.58 14.33 -29.28
CA PHE A 424 5.15 15.12 -28.19
C PHE A 424 6.39 15.87 -28.66
N SER A 425 6.44 17.18 -28.41
CA SER A 425 7.57 18.02 -28.83
C SER A 425 7.93 19.08 -27.79
N THR A 426 9.09 19.70 -27.96
CA THR A 426 9.52 20.89 -27.19
C THR A 426 9.62 22.13 -28.08
N ASN A 427 9.16 22.04 -29.34
CA ASN A 427 9.24 23.14 -30.28
C ASN A 427 8.16 24.18 -29.96
N ASN A 428 8.60 25.38 -29.58
CA ASN A 428 7.74 26.51 -29.25
C ASN A 428 7.83 27.66 -30.27
N SER A 429 8.36 27.38 -31.47
CA SER A 429 8.45 28.37 -32.55
C SER A 429 7.06 28.78 -33.02
N LEU A 430 6.87 30.08 -33.22
CA LEU A 430 5.66 30.68 -33.77
C LEU A 430 5.98 31.33 -35.12
N ASP A 431 5.07 31.16 -36.08
CA ASP A 431 5.21 31.82 -37.38
C ASP A 431 5.10 33.35 -37.20
N PRO A 432 5.70 34.16 -38.10
CA PRO A 432 5.61 35.62 -38.02
C PRO A 432 4.18 36.18 -38.02
N GLY A 433 3.19 35.40 -38.47
CA GLY A 433 1.77 35.76 -38.49
C GLY A 433 0.94 35.16 -37.35
N ALA A 434 1.56 34.53 -36.35
CA ALA A 434 0.86 33.91 -35.24
C ALA A 434 0.08 34.95 -34.43
N LEU A 435 -1.17 34.63 -34.09
CA LEU A 435 -2.03 35.47 -33.28
C LEU A 435 -2.20 34.84 -31.90
N VAL A 436 -1.67 35.51 -30.88
CA VAL A 436 -1.76 35.10 -29.47
C VAL A 436 -2.90 35.85 -28.80
N VAL A 437 -3.76 35.11 -28.10
CA VAL A 437 -4.89 35.64 -27.34
C VAL A 437 -4.73 35.20 -25.89
N ASP A 438 -4.33 36.13 -25.03
CA ASP A 438 -4.24 35.91 -23.60
C ASP A 438 -5.64 35.86 -22.96
N ASN A 439 -5.78 35.08 -21.89
CA ASN A 439 -7.01 35.04 -21.11
C ASN A 439 -6.98 36.07 -19.98
N ASP A 440 -7.68 37.18 -20.19
CA ASP A 440 -7.74 38.31 -19.27
C ASP A 440 -8.42 38.00 -17.92
N VAL A 441 -9.05 36.83 -17.77
CA VAL A 441 -9.83 36.46 -16.57
C VAL A 441 -9.04 35.59 -15.59
N VAL A 442 -7.91 35.00 -16.00
CA VAL A 442 -7.14 34.06 -15.15
C VAL A 442 -6.33 34.77 -14.08
N TYR A 443 -5.94 36.03 -14.33
CA TYR A 443 -5.05 36.78 -13.47
C TYR A 443 -5.62 38.16 -13.11
N PRO A 444 -5.41 38.64 -11.88
CA PRO A 444 -4.84 37.90 -10.74
C PRO A 444 -5.84 36.86 -10.20
N HIS A 445 -5.35 35.73 -9.68
CA HIS A 445 -6.19 34.78 -8.95
C HIS A 445 -5.63 34.48 -7.56
N PHE A 446 -6.54 34.09 -6.67
CA PHE A 446 -6.24 33.69 -5.30
C PHE A 446 -6.59 32.22 -5.10
N GLY A 447 -5.59 31.42 -4.74
CA GLY A 447 -5.73 30.03 -4.33
C GLY A 447 -5.65 29.91 -2.81
N LEU A 448 -6.49 29.04 -2.23
CA LEU A 448 -6.44 28.69 -0.82
C LEU A 448 -6.47 27.18 -0.67
N ASN A 449 -5.42 26.61 -0.09
CA ASN A 449 -5.30 25.18 0.16
C ASN A 449 -5.28 24.91 1.68
N PHE A 450 -6.09 23.95 2.12
CA PHE A 450 -6.10 23.45 3.50
C PHE A 450 -5.62 22.01 3.52
N SER A 451 -4.58 21.72 4.29
CA SER A 451 -3.99 20.39 4.37
C SER A 451 -3.82 19.95 5.82
N PRO A 452 -4.44 18.83 6.25
CA PRO A 452 -4.13 18.23 7.54
C PRO A 452 -2.75 17.57 7.47
N LEU A 453 -1.96 17.72 8.53
CA LEU A 453 -0.64 17.12 8.68
C LEU A 453 -0.62 16.29 9.97
N LEU A 454 -0.19 15.03 9.87
CA LEU A 454 0.12 14.19 11.01
C LEU A 454 1.65 14.06 11.12
N GLY A 455 2.24 14.73 12.10
CA GLY A 455 3.63 14.53 12.48
C GLY A 455 3.73 13.43 13.53
N GLY A 456 4.79 12.63 13.48
CA GLY A 456 5.07 11.62 14.49
C GLY A 456 6.56 11.40 14.68
N THR A 457 6.94 11.02 15.90
CA THR A 457 8.29 10.52 16.18
C THR A 457 8.22 9.19 16.91
N LEU A 458 9.09 8.28 16.48
CA LEU A 458 9.26 6.95 17.03
C LEU A 458 10.47 6.95 17.96
N GLN A 459 10.45 6.10 18.99
CA GLN A 459 11.61 5.87 19.86
C GLN A 459 12.00 7.08 20.74
N HIS A 460 11.03 7.81 21.28
CA HIS A 460 11.34 8.82 22.29
C HIS A 460 11.55 8.15 23.66
N PRO A 461 12.52 8.59 24.48
CA PRO A 461 12.82 8.02 25.80
C PRO A 461 11.69 8.03 26.85
N GLU A 462 10.53 8.63 26.56
CA GLU A 462 9.42 8.78 27.52
C GLU A 462 8.15 8.06 27.06
N LYS A 463 7.85 8.13 25.76
CA LYS A 463 6.69 7.49 25.15
C LYS A 463 7.09 6.81 23.87
N PHE A 464 6.46 5.67 23.65
CA PHE A 464 6.65 4.82 22.49
C PHE A 464 6.43 5.56 21.16
N TYR A 465 5.39 6.39 21.10
CA TYR A 465 5.02 7.18 19.94
C TYR A 465 4.50 8.54 20.38
N PHE A 466 5.08 9.60 19.85
CA PHE A 466 4.51 10.95 19.90
C PHE A 466 3.85 11.23 18.57
N TRP A 467 2.70 11.89 18.62
CA TRP A 467 1.96 12.32 17.45
C TRP A 467 1.52 13.76 17.62
N GLN A 468 1.43 14.47 16.50
CA GLN A 468 0.96 15.83 16.41
C GLN A 468 0.04 15.92 15.20
N LEU A 469 -1.21 16.31 15.42
CA LEU A 469 -2.12 16.70 14.34
C LEU A 469 -2.03 18.22 14.16
N SER A 470 -1.87 18.68 12.93
CA SER A 470 -1.84 20.10 12.58
C SER A 470 -2.64 20.34 11.32
N ALA A 471 -3.11 21.57 11.12
CA ALA A 471 -3.75 21.98 9.87
C ALA A 471 -2.96 23.16 9.31
N VAL A 472 -2.58 23.07 8.05
CA VAL A 472 -1.87 24.13 7.34
C VAL A 472 -2.83 24.76 6.34
N ALA A 473 -2.97 26.08 6.41
CA ALA A 473 -3.64 26.86 5.38
C ALA A 473 -2.57 27.59 4.57
N LYS A 474 -2.51 27.34 3.26
CA LYS A 474 -1.62 28.04 2.33
C LYS A 474 -2.48 28.90 1.41
N GLY A 475 -2.33 30.21 1.50
CA GLY A 475 -2.82 31.15 0.50
C GLY A 475 -1.75 31.37 -0.57
N GLU A 476 -2.18 31.54 -1.81
CA GLU A 476 -1.30 31.87 -2.93
C GLU A 476 -2.00 32.91 -3.81
N ILE A 477 -1.31 34.00 -4.14
CA ILE A 477 -1.79 34.99 -5.11
C ILE A 477 -0.91 34.91 -6.35
N ALA A 478 -1.50 34.62 -7.50
CA ALA A 478 -0.80 34.69 -8.78
C ALA A 478 -1.14 36.01 -9.48
N PHE A 479 -0.12 36.83 -9.76
CA PHE A 479 -0.31 38.11 -10.46
C PHE A 479 -0.27 37.95 -11.98
N ASN A 480 0.52 37.01 -12.46
CA ASN A 480 0.62 36.58 -13.85
C ASN A 480 1.22 35.15 -13.90
N GLN A 481 1.39 34.61 -15.11
CA GLN A 481 2.04 33.33 -15.31
C GLN A 481 3.48 33.34 -14.76
N GLY A 482 3.78 32.44 -13.82
CA GLY A 482 5.13 32.33 -13.24
C GLY A 482 5.42 33.25 -12.05
N THR A 483 4.53 34.20 -11.71
CA THR A 483 4.73 35.13 -10.58
C THR A 483 3.67 34.93 -9.49
N TYR A 484 4.10 34.36 -8.37
CA TYR A 484 3.27 33.94 -7.24
C TYR A 484 3.78 34.54 -5.92
N LEU A 485 2.86 34.84 -4.99
CA LEU A 485 3.15 35.28 -3.61
C LEU A 485 2.44 34.43 -2.57
#